data_AF-Q2NS81-F1
#
_entry.id   AF-Q2NS81-F1
#
_cell.length_a   1.000
_cell.length_b   1.000
_cell.length_c   1.000
_cell.angle_alpha   90.00
_cell.angle_beta   90.00
_cell.angle_gamma   90.00
#
_symmetry.space_group_name_H-M   'P 1'
#
loop_
_entity.id
_entity.type
_entity.pdbx_description
1 polymer ?
#
loop_
_entity_poly.entity_id
_entity_poly.type
_entity_poly.pdbx_seq_one_letter_code
_entity_poly.pdbx_strand_id
1 'polypeptide(L)'
;MMDALTVTGRTDRHGIPLEPGYQLQPEAVAAFVQLQHAAAQAGFSLRPARSFRDFDRQLYIWNGKFRGQRPLLDRQSRPLDALTLATGARCEAILHWSALPSASRHHWGTDLDIYDPDLLPPGARLQLTPEEYLPSGYFAPLTRWLDQHLGNYGFFRPYARDRGGVAVEP
;
A
#
# COMPACT_ATOMS: atom_id res chain seq x y z
N MET A 1 -1.53 -19.90 -12.99
CA MET A 1 -0.12 -19.47 -13.00
C MET A 1 -0.09 -18.04 -13.55
N MET A 2 0.53 -17.09 -12.85
CA MET A 2 0.65 -15.71 -13.34
C MET A 2 1.63 -15.67 -14.51
N ASP A 3 1.26 -15.03 -15.62
CA ASP A 3 2.16 -14.83 -16.74
C ASP A 3 2.85 -13.46 -16.68
N ALA A 4 3.72 -13.19 -17.66
CA ALA A 4 4.47 -11.94 -17.73
C ALA A 4 3.57 -10.70 -17.73
N LEU A 5 2.41 -10.75 -18.38
CA LEU A 5 1.48 -9.60 -18.42
C LEU A 5 0.87 -9.36 -17.05
N THR A 6 0.47 -10.42 -16.34
CA THR A 6 -0.05 -10.35 -14.97
C THR A 6 1.00 -9.78 -14.03
N VAL A 7 2.21 -10.34 -13.96
CA VAL A 7 3.22 -9.90 -12.97
C VAL A 7 3.75 -8.49 -13.21
N THR A 8 3.65 -7.99 -14.44
CA THR A 8 4.08 -6.62 -14.82
C THR A 8 2.95 -5.59 -14.82
N GLY A 9 1.72 -5.99 -14.45
CA GLY A 9 0.55 -5.11 -14.36
C GLY A 9 0.00 -4.68 -15.72
N ARG A 10 0.35 -5.39 -16.80
CA ARG A 10 -0.10 -5.09 -18.17
C ARG A 10 -1.43 -5.75 -18.54
N THR A 11 -2.01 -6.50 -17.60
CA THR A 11 -3.38 -7.02 -17.65
C THR A 11 -3.93 -7.08 -16.24
N ASP A 12 -5.25 -7.01 -16.13
CA ASP A 12 -6.03 -7.11 -14.90
C ASP A 12 -6.94 -8.35 -14.89
N ARG A 13 -6.84 -9.22 -15.90
CA ARG A 13 -7.71 -10.40 -16.08
C ARG A 13 -7.74 -11.39 -14.92
N HIS A 14 -6.76 -11.32 -14.02
CA HIS A 14 -6.67 -12.14 -12.80
C HIS A 14 -7.39 -11.51 -11.61
N GLY A 15 -7.80 -10.25 -11.71
CA GLY A 15 -8.52 -9.54 -10.67
C GLY A 15 -10.03 -9.75 -10.76
N ILE A 16 -10.67 -9.81 -9.60
CA ILE A 16 -12.12 -9.65 -9.44
C ILE A 16 -12.40 -8.49 -8.47
N PRO A 17 -13.58 -7.85 -8.56
CA PRO A 17 -13.93 -6.78 -7.64
C PRO A 17 -13.94 -7.24 -6.17
N LEU A 18 -13.36 -6.42 -5.30
CA LEU A 18 -13.47 -6.54 -3.84
C LEU A 18 -14.57 -5.60 -3.31
N GLU A 19 -14.43 -4.31 -3.63
CA GLU A 19 -15.33 -3.21 -3.28
C GLU A 19 -15.32 -2.20 -4.45
N PRO A 20 -16.24 -1.23 -4.54
CA PRO A 20 -16.20 -0.23 -5.62
C PRO A 20 -14.84 0.47 -5.71
N GLY A 21 -14.16 0.33 -6.83
CA GLY A 21 -12.82 0.89 -7.06
C GLY A 21 -11.64 0.04 -6.54
N TYR A 22 -11.89 -1.15 -6.00
CA TYR A 22 -10.88 -2.07 -5.50
C TYR A 22 -11.02 -3.46 -6.10
N GLN A 23 -9.90 -4.05 -6.50
CA GLN A 23 -9.86 -5.41 -7.05
C GLN A 23 -8.61 -6.16 -6.60
N LEU A 24 -8.75 -7.48 -6.45
CA LEU A 24 -7.71 -8.42 -6.04
C LEU A 24 -7.94 -9.76 -6.76
N GLN A 25 -7.01 -10.69 -6.66
CA GLN A 25 -7.22 -12.07 -7.11
C GLN A 25 -8.33 -12.76 -6.28
N PRO A 26 -9.05 -13.74 -6.84
CA PRO A 26 -10.15 -14.41 -6.14
C PRO A 26 -9.80 -14.92 -4.75
N GLU A 27 -8.64 -15.54 -4.59
CA GLU A 27 -8.16 -16.09 -3.32
C GLU A 27 -7.86 -14.97 -2.30
N ALA A 28 -7.28 -13.86 -2.77
CA ALA A 28 -7.00 -12.69 -1.93
C ALA A 28 -8.30 -11.96 -1.53
N VAL A 29 -9.30 -11.90 -2.41
CA VAL A 29 -10.64 -11.38 -2.06
C VAL A 29 -11.25 -12.23 -0.96
N ALA A 30 -11.29 -13.56 -1.13
CA ALA A 30 -11.86 -14.46 -0.12
C ALA A 30 -11.16 -14.32 1.24
N ALA A 31 -9.82 -14.29 1.24
CA ALA A 31 -9.03 -14.10 2.45
C ALA A 31 -9.29 -12.74 3.11
N PHE A 32 -9.35 -11.66 2.33
CA PHE A 32 -9.54 -10.32 2.86
C PHE A 32 -10.95 -10.12 3.43
N VAL A 33 -11.99 -10.67 2.79
CA VAL A 33 -13.36 -10.63 3.34
C VAL A 33 -13.44 -11.33 4.71
N GLN A 34 -12.75 -12.47 4.88
CA GLN A 34 -12.67 -13.13 6.19
C GLN A 34 -11.94 -12.28 7.23
N LEU A 35 -10.84 -11.62 6.84
CA LEU A 35 -10.12 -10.69 7.71
C LEU A 35 -10.99 -9.49 8.09
N GLN A 36 -11.75 -8.91 7.16
CA GLN A 36 -12.69 -7.81 7.42
C GLN A 36 -13.77 -8.22 8.43
N HIS A 37 -14.34 -9.42 8.28
CA HIS A 37 -15.34 -9.92 9.22
C HIS A 37 -14.76 -10.09 10.64
N ALA A 38 -13.54 -10.64 10.76
CA ALA A 38 -12.88 -10.77 12.04
C ALA A 38 -12.50 -9.41 12.66
N ALA A 39 -12.07 -8.46 11.83
CA ALA A 39 -11.78 -7.10 12.26
C ALA A 39 -13.04 -6.41 12.80
N ALA A 40 -14.19 -6.59 12.12
CA ALA A 40 -15.47 -6.05 12.57
C ALA A 40 -15.91 -6.63 13.92
N GLN A 41 -15.70 -7.93 14.16
CA GLN A 41 -15.94 -8.56 15.47
C GLN A 41 -15.04 -8.00 16.58
N ALA A 42 -13.85 -7.51 16.23
CA ALA A 42 -12.93 -6.84 17.14
C ALA A 42 -13.18 -5.32 17.27
N GLY A 43 -14.19 -4.79 16.58
CA GLY A 43 -14.58 -3.37 16.63
C GLY A 43 -13.86 -2.46 15.63
N PHE A 44 -13.26 -3.02 14.58
CA PHE A 44 -12.59 -2.26 13.52
C PHE A 44 -13.37 -2.26 12.20
N SER A 45 -13.36 -1.13 11.49
CA SER A 45 -13.93 -0.99 10.15
C SER A 45 -12.84 -1.16 9.09
N LEU A 46 -12.32 -2.37 8.92
CA LEU A 46 -11.18 -2.59 8.03
C LEU A 46 -11.53 -2.34 6.55
N ARG A 47 -10.84 -1.38 5.91
CA ARG A 47 -11.06 -0.99 4.52
C ARG A 47 -9.78 -1.03 3.68
N PRO A 48 -9.89 -1.34 2.38
CA PRO A 48 -8.78 -1.13 1.47
C PRO A 48 -8.59 0.38 1.24
N ALA A 49 -7.35 0.84 1.34
CA ALA A 49 -6.91 2.17 0.91
C ALA A 49 -6.36 2.13 -0.52
N ARG A 50 -5.66 1.05 -0.88
CA ARG A 50 -5.19 0.77 -2.24
C ARG A 50 -5.22 -0.74 -2.49
N SER A 51 -5.49 -1.14 -3.73
CA SER A 51 -5.49 -2.55 -4.14
C SER A 51 -4.73 -2.70 -5.45
N PHE A 52 -5.17 -3.58 -6.36
CA PHE A 52 -4.55 -3.74 -7.67
C PHE A 52 -4.28 -2.41 -8.36
N ARG A 53 -3.14 -2.37 -9.05
CA ARG A 53 -2.72 -1.25 -9.85
C ARG A 53 -2.20 -1.78 -11.18
N ASP A 54 -2.69 -1.26 -12.28
CA ASP A 54 -2.11 -1.56 -13.58
C ASP A 54 -0.77 -0.81 -13.78
N PHE A 55 -0.12 -1.12 -14.90
CA PHE A 55 1.13 -0.50 -15.32
C PHE A 55 0.99 1.02 -15.46
N ASP A 56 -0.05 1.48 -16.16
CA ASP A 56 -0.23 2.90 -16.50
C ASP A 56 -0.47 3.75 -15.26
N ARG A 57 -1.22 3.24 -14.29
CA ARG A 57 -1.44 3.89 -13.00
C ARG A 57 -0.16 3.98 -12.19
N GLN A 58 0.66 2.91 -12.16
CA GLN A 58 1.96 2.95 -11.48
C GLN A 58 2.92 3.93 -12.18
N LEU A 59 2.94 3.95 -13.52
CA LEU A 59 3.72 4.89 -14.34
C LEU A 59 3.31 6.34 -14.08
N TYR A 60 2.01 6.60 -14.00
CA TYR A 60 1.48 7.92 -13.70
C TYR A 60 1.89 8.41 -12.30
N ILE A 61 1.86 7.54 -11.28
CA ILE A 61 2.33 7.86 -9.93
C ILE A 61 3.83 8.17 -9.94
N TRP A 62 4.62 7.30 -10.57
CA TRP A 62 6.07 7.44 -10.70
C TRP A 62 6.45 8.77 -11.37
N ASN A 63 5.89 9.03 -12.55
CA ASN A 63 6.17 10.24 -13.32
C ASN A 63 5.72 11.50 -12.58
N GLY A 64 4.58 11.45 -11.88
CA GLY A 64 4.12 12.57 -11.07
C GLY A 64 5.09 12.90 -9.93
N LYS A 65 5.64 11.89 -9.24
CA LYS A 65 6.68 12.11 -8.21
C LYS A 65 7.96 12.66 -8.83
N PHE A 66 8.41 12.08 -9.94
CA PHE A 66 9.64 12.52 -10.62
C PHE A 66 9.58 13.96 -11.13
N ARG A 67 8.38 14.43 -11.52
CA ARG A 67 8.14 15.80 -11.99
C ARG A 67 7.78 16.78 -10.86
N GLY A 68 7.78 16.35 -9.59
CA GLY A 68 7.37 17.21 -8.47
C GLY A 68 5.86 17.52 -8.43
N GLN A 69 5.05 16.80 -9.19
CA GLN A 69 3.59 16.98 -9.27
C GLN A 69 2.84 16.17 -8.20
N ARG A 70 3.56 15.31 -7.49
CA ARG A 70 3.04 14.48 -6.40
C ARG A 70 3.98 14.56 -5.20
N PRO A 71 3.46 14.47 -3.97
CA PRO A 71 4.29 14.44 -2.77
C PRO A 71 5.35 13.33 -2.84
N LEU A 72 6.56 13.70 -2.47
CA LEU A 72 7.67 12.80 -2.21
C LEU A 72 8.10 12.99 -0.76
N LEU A 73 8.49 11.89 -0.12
CA LEU A 73 8.96 11.91 1.26
C LEU A 73 10.44 11.49 1.29
N ASP A 74 11.18 12.02 2.24
CA ASP A 74 12.51 11.53 2.57
C ASP A 74 12.44 10.22 3.39
N ARG A 75 13.59 9.70 3.81
CA ARG A 75 13.69 8.47 4.62
C ARG A 75 13.14 8.62 6.03
N GLN A 76 12.88 9.85 6.48
CA GLN A 76 12.29 10.18 7.78
C GLN A 76 10.79 10.51 7.63
N SER A 77 10.17 10.16 6.49
CA SER A 77 8.77 10.45 6.18
C SER A 77 8.43 11.94 6.14
N ARG A 78 9.41 12.82 5.92
CA ARG A 78 9.20 14.27 5.81
C ARG A 78 9.06 14.69 4.35
N PRO A 79 8.26 15.73 4.03
CA PRO A 79 8.13 16.24 2.67
C PRO A 79 9.49 16.59 2.05
N LEU A 80 9.70 16.13 0.82
CA LEU A 80 10.92 16.32 0.05
C LEU A 80 10.57 16.92 -1.31
N ASP A 81 11.20 18.05 -1.64
CA ASP A 81 11.06 18.64 -2.97
C ASP A 81 11.90 17.86 -3.98
N ALA A 82 11.21 17.05 -4.80
CA ALA A 82 11.83 16.23 -5.83
C ALA A 82 12.72 17.04 -6.79
N LEU A 83 12.35 18.28 -7.12
CA LEU A 83 13.03 19.08 -8.15
C LEU A 83 14.38 19.63 -7.68
N THR A 84 14.63 19.64 -6.37
CA THR A 84 15.93 20.00 -5.78
C THR A 84 16.97 18.89 -5.91
N LEU A 85 16.55 17.66 -6.19
CA LEU A 85 17.43 16.49 -6.28
C LEU A 85 17.97 16.32 -7.70
N ALA A 86 19.23 15.89 -7.79
CA ALA A 86 19.79 15.32 -9.01
C ALA A 86 18.99 14.09 -9.44
N THR A 87 18.95 13.82 -10.75
CA THR A 87 18.11 12.76 -11.35
C THR A 87 18.26 11.39 -10.66
N GLY A 88 19.49 10.94 -10.38
CA GLY A 88 19.73 9.66 -9.69
C GLY A 88 19.16 9.63 -8.28
N ALA A 89 19.52 10.61 -7.45
CA ALA A 89 19.00 10.75 -6.08
C ALA A 89 17.47 10.89 -6.04
N ARG A 90 16.87 11.52 -7.06
CA ARG A 90 15.42 11.61 -7.21
C ARG A 90 14.80 10.24 -7.45
N CYS A 91 15.37 9.44 -8.36
CA CYS A 91 14.90 8.08 -8.59
C CYS A 91 15.01 7.22 -7.33
N GLU A 92 16.11 7.31 -6.59
CA GLU A 92 16.31 6.60 -5.33
C GLU A 92 15.30 7.01 -4.26
N ALA A 93 15.05 8.32 -4.10
CA ALA A 93 14.04 8.82 -3.18
C ALA A 93 12.63 8.31 -3.52
N ILE A 94 12.29 8.21 -4.81
CA ILE A 94 11.01 7.64 -5.25
C ILE A 94 10.96 6.15 -4.97
N LEU A 95 12.01 5.39 -5.31
CA LEU A 95 12.10 3.95 -5.10
C LEU A 95 11.94 3.54 -3.65
N HIS A 96 12.36 4.41 -2.72
CA HIS A 96 12.20 4.16 -1.30
C HIS A 96 10.72 4.00 -0.89
N TRP A 97 9.80 4.70 -1.56
CA TRP A 97 8.37 4.71 -1.21
C TRP A 97 7.44 4.19 -2.31
N SER A 98 7.96 3.91 -3.50
CA SER A 98 7.16 3.59 -4.67
C SER A 98 7.93 2.74 -5.65
N ALA A 99 7.43 1.53 -5.88
CA ALA A 99 7.98 0.65 -6.88
C ALA A 99 7.98 1.29 -8.28
N LEU A 100 8.94 0.89 -9.10
CA LEU A 100 8.91 1.14 -10.53
C LEU A 100 7.66 0.48 -11.16
N PRO A 101 7.15 1.02 -12.29
CA PRO A 101 6.17 0.33 -13.10
C PRO A 101 6.67 -1.08 -13.48
N SER A 102 5.79 -2.07 -13.41
CA SER A 102 6.10 -3.50 -13.56
C SER A 102 6.85 -4.16 -12.40
N ALA A 103 7.26 -3.42 -11.36
CA ALA A 103 7.91 -3.96 -10.16
C ALA A 103 7.05 -3.84 -8.89
N SER A 104 5.81 -3.38 -9.01
CA SER A 104 4.89 -3.23 -7.88
C SER A 104 4.18 -4.55 -7.56
N ARG A 105 4.15 -4.92 -6.27
CA ARG A 105 3.39 -6.09 -5.79
C ARG A 105 1.88 -5.93 -6.02
N HIS A 106 1.37 -4.70 -6.05
CA HIS A 106 -0.03 -4.44 -6.40
C HIS A 106 -0.41 -4.93 -7.80
N HIS A 107 0.55 -5.09 -8.74
CA HIS A 107 0.26 -5.68 -10.04
C HIS A 107 -0.27 -7.12 -9.92
N TRP A 108 0.17 -7.83 -8.89
CA TRP A 108 -0.20 -9.23 -8.69
C TRP A 108 -1.64 -9.36 -8.20
N GLY A 109 -2.26 -8.30 -7.67
CA GLY A 109 -3.61 -8.37 -7.10
C GLY A 109 -3.68 -9.19 -5.81
N THR A 110 -2.54 -9.42 -5.15
CA THR A 110 -2.45 -10.15 -3.87
C THR A 110 -2.20 -9.23 -2.68
N ASP A 111 -1.84 -7.96 -2.95
CA ASP A 111 -1.38 -7.00 -1.97
C ASP A 111 -2.26 -5.75 -1.97
N LEU A 112 -2.48 -5.20 -0.78
CA LEU A 112 -3.32 -4.04 -0.54
C LEU A 112 -2.79 -3.21 0.63
N ASP A 113 -3.03 -1.90 0.55
CA ASP A 113 -2.85 -0.98 1.68
C ASP A 113 -4.20 -0.91 2.40
N ILE A 114 -4.20 -0.89 3.73
CA ILE A 114 -5.42 -0.95 4.54
C ILE A 114 -5.44 0.10 5.64
N TYR A 115 -6.64 0.46 6.08
CA TYR A 115 -6.85 1.41 7.17
C TYR A 115 -8.24 1.18 7.79
N ASP A 116 -8.50 1.91 8.88
CA ASP A 116 -9.82 1.99 9.49
C ASP A 116 -10.33 3.44 9.37
N PRO A 117 -11.35 3.73 8.56
CA PRO A 117 -11.85 5.10 8.40
C PRO A 117 -12.42 5.68 9.70
N ASP A 118 -12.86 4.84 10.64
CA ASP A 118 -13.43 5.30 11.91
C ASP A 118 -12.33 5.75 12.90
N LEU A 119 -11.08 5.33 12.67
CA LEU A 119 -9.90 5.79 13.40
C LEU A 119 -9.27 7.05 12.80
N LEU A 120 -9.61 7.41 11.55
CA LEU A 120 -9.06 8.59 10.90
C LEU A 120 -9.64 9.87 11.53
N PRO A 121 -8.81 10.81 12.04
CA PRO A 121 -9.33 12.02 12.67
C PRO A 121 -10.17 12.87 11.71
N PRO A 122 -11.25 13.54 12.19
CA PRO A 122 -12.06 14.41 11.35
C PRO A 122 -11.23 15.48 10.65
N GLY A 123 -11.38 15.58 9.33
CA GLY A 123 -10.62 16.53 8.49
C GLY A 123 -9.19 16.09 8.14
N ALA A 124 -8.69 15.00 8.72
CA ALA A 124 -7.44 14.40 8.28
C ALA A 124 -7.61 13.69 6.93
N ARG A 125 -6.51 13.62 6.18
CA ARG A 125 -6.41 12.82 4.95
C ARG A 125 -5.45 11.67 5.23
N LEU A 126 -5.85 10.46 4.85
CA LEU A 126 -4.99 9.27 4.93
C LEU A 126 -3.70 9.47 4.13
N GLN A 127 -2.55 9.34 4.79
CA GLN A 127 -1.23 9.51 4.17
C GLN A 127 -0.52 8.19 3.87
N LEU A 128 -0.87 7.11 4.58
CA LEU A 128 -0.19 5.81 4.57
C LEU A 128 1.28 5.94 4.98
N THR A 129 1.55 6.69 6.05
CA THR A 129 2.90 6.85 6.61
C THR A 129 3.04 6.09 7.92
N PRO A 130 4.27 5.66 8.32
CA PRO A 130 4.50 4.99 9.60
C PRO A 130 3.90 5.72 10.81
N GLU A 131 3.93 7.05 10.83
CA GLU A 131 3.41 7.86 11.93
C GLU A 131 1.93 7.61 12.24
N GLU A 132 1.12 7.25 11.23
CA GLU A 132 -0.31 6.98 11.41
C GLU A 132 -0.56 5.62 12.12
N TYR A 133 0.39 4.69 12.03
CA TYR A 133 0.24 3.29 12.47
C TYR A 133 1.11 2.90 13.67
N LEU A 134 2.21 3.62 13.90
CA LEU A 134 3.09 3.43 15.05
C LEU A 134 2.36 3.68 16.39
N PRO A 135 2.91 3.29 17.55
CA PRO A 135 2.19 3.33 18.83
C PRO A 135 1.52 4.66 19.22
N SER A 136 2.01 5.79 18.73
CA SER A 136 1.42 7.13 18.92
C SER A 136 0.40 7.54 17.86
N GLY A 137 0.29 6.77 16.78
CA GLY A 137 -0.60 6.99 15.65
C GLY A 137 -2.02 6.53 15.93
N TYR A 138 -2.97 7.07 15.17
CA TYR A 138 -4.38 6.80 15.35
C TYR A 138 -4.79 5.39 14.88
N PHE A 139 -4.02 4.75 13.97
CA PHE A 139 -4.18 3.34 13.61
C PHE A 139 -3.41 2.37 14.52
N ALA A 140 -2.78 2.83 15.60
CA ALA A 140 -2.07 1.95 16.53
C ALA A 140 -2.93 0.80 17.07
N PRO A 141 -4.22 1.00 17.43
CA PRO A 141 -5.07 -0.10 17.88
C PRO A 141 -5.28 -1.17 16.79
N LEU A 142 -5.57 -0.75 15.56
CA LEU A 142 -5.72 -1.66 14.42
C LEU A 142 -4.40 -2.41 14.15
N THR A 143 -3.27 -1.70 14.17
CA THR A 143 -1.94 -2.27 13.90
C THR A 143 -1.61 -3.41 14.86
N ARG A 144 -1.83 -3.21 16.17
CA ARG A 144 -1.62 -4.24 17.20
C ARG A 144 -2.51 -5.46 17.00
N TRP A 145 -3.75 -5.26 16.55
CA TRP A 145 -4.64 -6.37 16.24
C TRP A 145 -4.14 -7.13 15.00
N LEU A 146 -3.80 -6.42 13.93
CA LEU A 146 -3.26 -7.02 12.71
C LEU A 146 -1.97 -7.82 12.95
N ASP A 147 -1.07 -7.36 13.84
CA ASP A 147 0.14 -8.11 14.23
C ASP A 147 -0.15 -9.53 14.74
N GLN A 148 -1.32 -9.75 15.33
CA GLN A 148 -1.71 -11.04 15.91
C GLN A 148 -2.55 -11.89 14.94
N HIS A 149 -3.18 -11.27 13.95
CA HIS A 149 -4.24 -11.91 13.16
C HIS A 149 -3.93 -12.06 11.67
N LEU A 150 -3.08 -11.23 11.05
CA LEU A 150 -2.83 -11.27 9.60
C LEU A 150 -2.46 -12.68 9.09
N GLY A 151 -1.57 -13.37 9.82
CA GLY A 151 -1.08 -14.70 9.46
C GLY A 151 -2.19 -15.76 9.41
N ASN A 152 -3.26 -15.60 10.20
CA ASN A 152 -4.39 -16.54 10.22
C ASN A 152 -5.21 -16.48 8.92
N TYR A 153 -5.09 -15.39 8.16
CA TYR A 153 -5.80 -15.15 6.90
C TYR A 153 -4.85 -15.17 5.70
N GLY A 154 -3.61 -15.63 5.86
CA GLY A 154 -2.63 -15.73 4.78
C GLY A 154 -1.98 -14.41 4.38
N PHE A 155 -2.18 -13.33 5.15
CA PHE A 155 -1.52 -12.04 4.92
C PHE A 155 -0.28 -11.88 5.82
N PHE A 156 0.64 -11.04 5.38
CA PHE A 156 1.81 -10.63 6.15
C PHE A 156 2.26 -9.25 5.67
N ARG A 157 3.16 -8.60 6.42
CA ARG A 157 3.75 -7.31 6.06
C ARG A 157 5.07 -7.53 5.31
N PRO A 158 5.11 -7.38 3.96
CA PRO A 158 6.33 -7.64 3.19
C PRO A 158 7.46 -6.67 3.52
N TYR A 159 7.13 -5.47 4.01
CA TYR A 159 8.07 -4.40 4.34
C TYR A 159 8.07 -4.04 5.83
N ALA A 160 7.85 -5.02 6.71
CA ALA A 160 7.86 -4.81 8.18
C ALA A 160 9.21 -4.36 8.76
N ARG A 161 10.31 -4.49 8.01
CA ARG A 161 11.66 -4.16 8.45
C ARG A 161 12.42 -3.48 7.32
N ASP A 162 13.19 -2.45 7.66
CA ASP A 162 14.11 -1.84 6.71
C ASP A 162 15.20 -2.85 6.31
N ARG A 163 15.32 -3.10 5.01
CA ARG A 163 16.34 -3.96 4.40
C ARG A 163 17.21 -3.20 3.40
N GLY A 164 17.18 -1.87 3.41
CA GLY A 164 17.93 -0.99 2.52
C GLY A 164 17.30 -0.76 1.14
N GLY A 165 16.09 -1.29 0.89
CA GLY A 165 15.35 -1.12 -0.36
C GLY A 165 14.13 -0.23 -0.18
N VAL A 166 12.97 -0.87 0.01
CA VAL A 166 11.69 -0.19 0.28
C VAL A 166 11.66 0.24 1.76
N ALA A 167 11.05 1.40 2.02
CA ALA A 167 10.78 1.92 3.35
C ALA A 167 9.94 0.93 4.17
N VAL A 168 9.94 1.11 5.49
CA VAL A 168 9.04 0.36 6.36
C VAL A 168 7.60 0.78 6.05
N GLU A 169 6.79 -0.19 5.63
CA GLU A 169 5.34 -0.03 5.47
C GLU A 169 4.66 -0.78 6.63
N PRO A 170 3.93 -0.07 7.51
CA PRO A 170 3.40 -0.60 8.77
C PRO A 170 2.15 -1.48 8.62
#